data_AF-A0A7C2J477-F1
#
_entry.id   AF-A0A7C2J477-F1
#
_cell.length_a   1.000
_cell.length_b   1.000
_cell.length_c   1.000
_cell.angle_alpha   90.00
_cell.angle_beta   90.00
_cell.angle_gamma   90.00
#
_symmetry.space_group_name_H-M   'P 1'
#
loop_
_entity.id
_entity.type
_entity.pdbx_description
1 polymer ?
#
loop_
_entity_poly.entity_id
_entity_poly.type
_entity_poly.pdbx_seq_one_letter_code
_entity_poly.pdbx_strand_id
1 'polypeptide(L)'
;MRLETPSLALAQTQRSAALRFRNQSALTFRLRPANWPRWISGREIEIKPMQAAAATISLAADAPAGEQSLSLELELVNCHPAPQKNLVISLPVRLRRR
;
A
#
# COMPACT_ATOMS: atom_id res chain seq x y z
N MET A 1 2.22 12.32 -4.77
CA MET A 1 1.28 11.34 -4.16
C MET A 1 1.65 11.19 -2.70
N ARG A 2 0.67 11.07 -1.80
CA ARG A 2 0.89 10.99 -0.35
C ARG A 2 0.05 9.87 0.28
N LEU A 3 0.64 9.12 1.20
CA LEU A 3 -0.09 8.18 2.07
C LEU A 3 -0.71 8.96 3.24
N GLU A 4 -2.02 8.84 3.43
CA GLU A 4 -2.77 9.49 4.51
C GLU A 4 -2.89 8.60 5.75
N THR A 5 -2.82 7.28 5.60
CA THR A 5 -2.92 6.31 6.71
C THR A 5 -1.63 5.52 6.90
N PRO A 6 -0.55 6.13 7.44
CA PRO A 6 0.72 5.44 7.69
C PRO A 6 0.65 4.49 8.89
N SER A 7 -0.40 4.57 9.71
CA SER A 7 -0.63 3.70 10.86
C SER A 7 -2.00 3.04 10.76
N LEU A 8 -2.04 1.72 10.93
CA LEU A 8 -3.24 0.90 10.89
C LEU A 8 -3.40 0.17 12.22
N ALA A 9 -4.57 0.27 12.83
CA ALA A 9 -4.96 -0.54 13.98
C ALA A 9 -6.08 -1.48 13.56
N LEU A 10 -5.88 -2.78 13.75
CA LEU A 10 -6.83 -3.83 13.38
C LEU A 10 -7.12 -4.71 14.60
N ALA A 11 -8.37 -5.09 14.77
CA ALA A 11 -8.73 -6.17 15.68
C ALA A 11 -8.15 -7.51 15.18
N GLN A 12 -7.87 -8.44 16.08
CA GLN A 12 -7.40 -9.79 15.73
C GLN A 12 -8.31 -10.52 14.73
N THR A 13 -9.61 -10.26 14.77
CA THR A 13 -10.60 -10.85 13.86
C THR A 13 -10.63 -10.17 12.49
N GLN A 14 -10.09 -8.96 12.38
CA GLN A 14 -10.10 -8.18 11.14
C GLN A 14 -8.96 -8.61 10.22
N ARG A 15 -9.33 -9.12 9.04
CA ARG A 15 -8.38 -9.65 8.03
C ARG A 15 -8.10 -8.67 6.89
N SER A 16 -8.64 -7.47 6.92
CA SER A 16 -8.39 -6.48 5.88
C SER A 16 -8.33 -5.06 6.43
N ALA A 17 -7.58 -4.20 5.75
CA ALA A 17 -7.41 -2.80 6.09
C ALA A 17 -7.36 -1.95 4.82
N ALA A 18 -7.54 -0.65 4.97
CA ALA A 18 -7.46 0.29 3.86
C ALA A 18 -6.25 1.23 4.02
N LEU A 19 -5.34 1.21 3.05
CA LEU A 19 -4.31 2.23 2.89
C LEU A 19 -4.88 3.35 2.02
N ARG A 20 -4.98 4.56 2.57
CA ARG A 20 -5.56 5.70 1.89
C ARG A 20 -4.47 6.56 1.27
N PHE A 21 -4.59 6.79 -0.02
CA PHE A 21 -3.67 7.59 -0.80
C PHE A 21 -4.37 8.84 -1.29
N ARG A 22 -3.65 9.96 -1.32
CA ARG A 22 -4.05 11.18 -2.01
C ARG A 22 -3.09 11.50 -3.13
N ASN A 23 -3.65 11.63 -4.33
CA ASN A 23 -2.94 12.18 -5.47
C ASN A 23 -3.14 13.70 -5.49
N GLN A 24 -2.03 14.43 -5.43
CA GLN A 24 -1.99 15.90 -5.50
C GLN A 24 -1.38 16.38 -6.82
N SER A 25 -1.26 15.49 -7.80
CA SER A 25 -0.70 15.78 -9.12
C SER A 25 -1.79 15.74 -10.20
N ALA A 26 -1.44 16.26 -11.37
CA ALA A 26 -2.28 16.21 -12.57
C ALA A 26 -2.21 14.84 -13.29
N LEU A 27 -1.36 13.91 -12.85
CA LEU A 27 -1.15 12.61 -13.48
C LEU A 27 -1.91 11.51 -12.75
N THR A 28 -2.43 10.52 -13.47
CA THR A 28 -2.93 9.28 -12.85
C THR A 28 -1.75 8.47 -12.33
N PHE A 29 -1.89 7.80 -11.18
CA PHE A 29 -0.92 6.82 -10.70
C PHE A 29 -1.55 5.44 -10.61
N ARG A 30 -0.87 4.43 -11.12
CA ARG A 30 -1.25 3.02 -10.96
C ARG A 30 -0.22 2.34 -10.09
N LEU A 31 -0.64 1.88 -8.91
CA LEU A 31 0.23 1.28 -7.91
C LEU A 31 -0.02 -0.22 -7.83
N ARG A 32 1.04 -1.01 -7.88
CA ARG A 32 1.00 -2.46 -7.69
C ARG A 32 1.84 -2.87 -6.48
N PRO A 33 1.34 -3.76 -5.61
CA PRO A 33 2.17 -4.36 -4.57
C PRO A 33 3.43 -5.01 -5.14
N ALA A 34 4.58 -4.68 -4.58
CA ALA A 34 5.86 -5.29 -4.93
C ALA A 34 6.52 -5.76 -3.63
N ASN A 35 7.05 -6.99 -3.63
CA ASN A 35 7.91 -7.48 -2.54
C ASN A 35 7.32 -7.39 -1.12
N TRP A 36 5.99 -7.54 -0.97
CA TRP A 36 5.34 -7.51 0.34
C TRP A 36 5.61 -8.77 1.17
N PRO A 37 5.56 -8.69 2.51
CA PRO A 37 5.58 -9.87 3.35
C PRO A 37 4.47 -10.85 2.94
N ARG A 38 4.77 -12.16 2.90
CA ARG A 38 3.84 -13.21 2.43
C ARG A 38 2.47 -13.22 3.10
N TRP A 39 2.37 -12.67 4.30
CA TRP A 39 1.15 -12.59 5.10
C TRP A 39 0.32 -11.34 4.80
N ILE A 40 0.76 -10.48 3.87
CA ILE A 40 0.02 -9.32 3.36
C ILE A 40 -0.17 -9.50 1.85
N SER A 41 -1.40 -9.26 1.39
CA SER A 41 -1.71 -9.19 -0.04
C SER A 41 -2.50 -7.93 -0.34
N GLY A 42 -2.44 -7.50 -1.59
CA GLY A 42 -3.18 -6.35 -2.10
C GLY A 42 -3.41 -6.50 -3.59
N ARG A 43 -4.18 -5.60 -4.17
CA ARG A 43 -4.39 -5.53 -5.61
C ARG A 43 -3.83 -4.22 -6.16
N GLU A 44 -3.62 -4.20 -7.47
CA GLU A 44 -3.33 -2.95 -8.17
C GLU A 44 -4.46 -1.94 -7.93
N ILE A 45 -4.08 -0.69 -7.73
CA ILE A 45 -5.00 0.43 -7.55
C ILE A 45 -4.65 1.57 -8.51
N GLU A 46 -5.68 2.18 -9.07
CA GLU A 46 -5.55 3.43 -9.81
C GLU A 46 -5.96 4.61 -8.93
N ILE A 47 -5.14 5.66 -8.94
CA ILE A 47 -5.38 6.90 -8.21
C ILE A 47 -5.44 8.04 -9.23
N LYS A 48 -6.66 8.50 -9.52
CA LYS A 48 -6.91 9.56 -10.49
C LYS A 48 -6.29 10.90 -10.07
N PRO A 49 -6.04 11.82 -11.01
CA PRO A 49 -5.51 13.15 -10.73
C PRO A 49 -6.34 13.89 -9.69
N MET A 50 -5.68 14.55 -8.74
CA MET A 50 -6.34 15.33 -7.68
C MET A 50 -7.38 14.56 -6.81
N GLN A 51 -7.36 13.22 -6.84
CA GLN A 51 -8.31 12.37 -6.13
C GLN A 51 -7.63 11.59 -4.99
N ALA A 52 -8.45 11.05 -4.09
CA ALA A 52 -8.03 10.07 -3.11
C ALA A 52 -8.55 8.68 -3.50
N ALA A 53 -7.79 7.64 -3.16
CA ALA A 53 -8.19 6.26 -3.36
C ALA A 53 -7.72 5.39 -2.20
N ALA A 54 -8.45 4.32 -1.92
CA ALA A 54 -8.14 3.40 -0.83
C ALA A 54 -7.73 2.04 -1.41
N ALA A 55 -6.50 1.61 -1.11
CA ALA A 55 -6.05 0.26 -1.43
C ALA A 55 -6.43 -0.67 -0.28
N THR A 56 -7.27 -1.66 -0.58
CA THR A 56 -7.55 -2.74 0.38
C THR A 56 -6.35 -3.67 0.44
N ILE A 57 -5.81 -3.84 1.64
CA ILE A 57 -4.84 -4.88 1.96
C ILE A 57 -5.53 -5.99 2.75
N SER A 58 -5.13 -7.22 2.49
CA SER A 58 -5.62 -8.41 3.18
C SER A 58 -4.49 -9.06 3.95
N LEU A 59 -4.78 -9.47 5.18
CA LEU A 59 -3.86 -10.16 6.07
C LEU A 59 -4.20 -11.64 6.11
N ALA A 60 -3.18 -12.48 5.95
CA ALA A 60 -3.29 -13.91 6.09
C ALA A 60 -3.57 -14.33 7.53
N ALA A 61 -3.98 -15.59 7.72
CA ALA A 61 -4.29 -16.14 9.03
C ALA A 61 -3.07 -16.12 9.97
N ASP A 62 -1.89 -16.39 9.41
CA ASP A 62 -0.57 -16.46 10.05
C ASP A 62 0.10 -15.08 10.22
N ALA A 63 -0.60 -13.97 9.91
CA ALA A 63 -0.04 -12.65 10.13
C ALA A 63 0.36 -12.48 11.61
N PRO A 64 1.53 -11.87 11.90
CA PRO A 64 2.00 -11.69 13.25
C PRO A 64 1.05 -10.82 14.08
N ALA A 65 0.94 -11.12 15.37
CA ALA A 65 0.23 -10.29 16.34
C ALA A 65 1.12 -9.15 16.84
N GLY A 66 0.52 -8.13 17.47
CA GLY A 66 1.25 -7.00 18.03
C GLY A 66 1.55 -5.90 17.01
N GLU A 67 2.59 -5.11 17.29
CA GLU A 67 3.02 -3.99 16.44
C GLU A 67 4.11 -4.44 15.48
N GLN A 68 3.95 -4.08 14.20
CA GLN A 68 4.87 -4.36 13.11
C GLN A 68 5.16 -3.05 12.38
N SER A 69 6.45 -2.71 12.27
CA SER A 69 6.92 -1.61 11.42
C SER A 69 7.41 -2.19 10.11
N LEU A 70 6.76 -1.81 9.01
CA LEU A 70 7.00 -2.37 7.69
C LEU A 70 7.36 -1.27 6.71
N SER A 71 8.11 -1.65 5.67
CA SER A 71 8.31 -0.86 4.47
C SER A 71 7.58 -1.56 3.33
N LEU A 72 6.41 -1.06 2.93
CA LEU A 72 5.64 -1.65 1.84
C LEU A 72 6.12 -1.07 0.51
N GLU A 73 6.69 -1.92 -0.33
CA GLU A 73 7.12 -1.55 -1.68
C GLU A 73 5.93 -1.54 -2.64
N LEU A 74 5.81 -0.47 -3.43
CA LEU A 74 4.77 -0.29 -4.44
C LEU A 74 5.44 0.10 -5.75
N GLU A 75 5.09 -0.61 -6.80
CA GLU A 75 5.53 -0.31 -8.16
C GLU A 75 4.54 0.66 -8.82
N LEU A 76 5.03 1.78 -9.35
CA LEU A 76 4.28 2.71 -10.18
C LEU A 76 4.34 2.23 -11.63
N VAL A 77 3.36 1.44 -12.04
CA VAL A 77 3.38 0.73 -13.33
C VAL A 77 3.30 1.66 -14.55
N ASN A 78 2.97 2.93 -14.34
CA ASN A 78 2.89 3.95 -15.38
C ASN A 78 3.95 5.06 -15.23
N CYS A 79 5.03 4.80 -14.47
CA CYS A 79 6.17 5.70 -14.36
C CYS A 79 7.46 4.91 -14.63
N HIS A 80 8.14 5.23 -15.73
CA HIS A 80 9.27 4.45 -16.24
C HIS A 80 10.56 5.28 -16.19
N PRO A 81 11.38 5.17 -15.13
CA PRO A 81 12.67 5.86 -15.06
C PRO A 81 13.70 5.31 -16.06
N ALA A 82 13.51 4.09 -16.56
CA ALA A 82 14.32 3.47 -17.60
C ALA A 82 13.47 2.49 -18.42
N PRO A 83 13.90 2.09 -19.63
CA PRO A 83 13.21 1.07 -20.43
C PRO A 83 12.97 -0.21 -19.63
N GLN A 84 11.74 -0.73 -19.68
CA GLN A 84 11.30 -1.96 -18.99
C GLN A 84 11.45 -1.96 -17.46
N LYS A 85 11.69 -0.79 -16.85
CA LYS A 85 11.73 -0.65 -15.39
C LYS A 85 10.69 0.36 -14.95
N ASN A 86 9.89 -0.05 -13.98
CA ASN A 86 8.94 0.84 -13.34
C ASN A 86 9.58 1.46 -12.09
N LEU A 87 9.13 2.64 -11.71
CA LEU A 87 9.54 3.28 -10.47
C LEU A 87 8.96 2.47 -9.29
N VAL A 88 9.81 2.07 -8.36
CA VAL A 88 9.39 1.47 -7.09
C VAL A 88 9.53 2.51 -5.99
N ILE A 89 8.51 2.61 -5.15
CA ILE A 89 8.52 3.45 -3.94
C ILE A 89 8.34 2.57 -2.71
N SER A 90 8.92 2.98 -1.59
CA SER A 90 8.78 2.29 -0.31
C SER A 90 8.02 3.18 0.65
N LEU A 91 6.94 2.66 1.24
CA LEU A 91 6.11 3.39 2.18
C LEU A 91 6.24 2.80 3.59
N PRO A 92 6.64 3.62 4.58
CA PRO A 92 6.63 3.16 5.96
C PRO A 92 5.18 3.01 6.45
N VAL A 93 4.85 1.81 6.92
CA VAL A 93 3.53 1.48 7.48
C VAL A 93 3.70 0.83 8.84
N ARG A 94 2.99 1.35 9.84
CA ARG A 94 2.85 0.71 11.15
C ARG A 94 1.55 -0.05 11.19
N LEU A 95 1.63 -1.34 11.46
CA LEU A 95 0.47 -2.21 11.62
C LEU A 95 0.42 -2.70 13.06
N ARG A 96 -0.69 -2.42 13.74
CA ARG A 96 -0.95 -2.93 15.08
C ARG A 96 -2.16 -3.85 15.07
N ARG A 97 -1.94 -5.13 15.35
CA ARG A 97 -2.99 -6.12 15.62
C ARG A 97 -3.23 -6.22 17.13
N ARG A 98 -4.46 -5.90 17.56
CA ARG A 98 -4.91 -6.01 18.95
C ARG A 98 -5.77 -7.25 19.13
#